data_AF-A0ABD5SSQ5-F1
#
_entry.id   AF-A0ABD5SSQ5-F1
#
_cell.length_a   1.000
_cell.length_b   1.000
_cell.length_c   1.000
_cell.angle_alpha   90.00
_cell.angle_beta   90.00
_cell.angle_gamma   90.00
#
_symmetry.space_group_name_H-M   'P 1'
#
loop_
_entity.id
_entity.type
_entity.pdbx_description
1 polymer ?
#
loop_
_entity_poly.entity_id
_entity_poly.type
_entity_poly.pdbx_seq_one_letter_code
_entity_poly.pdbx_strand_id
1 'polypeptide(L)'
;MAATCNKNFGPIAPVIPFSDIDKAVESHNAVEYGLSGSIHAGDVSAGDGSLIASRPTWSRQDRPGNDEAHVSFSGTDASSVGGYNNGLP
;
A
#
# COMPACT_ATOMS: atom_id res chain seq x y z
N MET A 1 -8.94 11.46 -9.33
CA MET A 1 -8.42 12.86 -9.45
C MET A 1 -6.92 12.78 -9.71
N ALA A 2 -6.29 13.74 -10.38
CA ALA A 2 -4.83 13.67 -10.63
C ALA A 2 -4.01 13.43 -9.34
N ALA A 3 -4.38 14.11 -8.25
CA ALA A 3 -3.73 13.95 -6.93
C ALA A 3 -3.89 12.56 -6.29
N THR A 4 -4.83 11.73 -6.76
CA THR A 4 -5.10 10.38 -6.21
C THR A 4 -4.60 9.25 -7.10
N CYS A 5 -4.26 9.55 -8.36
CA CYS A 5 -3.94 8.54 -9.37
C CYS A 5 -2.49 8.65 -9.87
N ASN A 6 -1.87 9.83 -9.77
CA ASN A 6 -0.49 10.04 -10.20
C ASN A 6 0.49 9.86 -9.04
N LYS A 7 1.77 9.66 -9.37
CA LYS A 7 2.84 9.58 -8.37
C LYS A 7 2.94 10.87 -7.55
N ASN A 8 3.03 10.70 -6.24
CA ASN A 8 3.20 11.78 -5.29
C ASN A 8 4.68 12.21 -5.22
N PHE A 9 4.94 13.49 -5.50
CA PHE A 9 6.27 14.12 -5.40
C PHE A 9 6.25 15.43 -4.60
N GLY A 10 5.20 15.63 -3.80
CA GLY A 10 4.99 16.83 -3.01
C GLY A 10 4.08 16.56 -1.82
N PRO A 11 3.93 17.53 -0.91
CA PRO A 11 3.24 17.35 0.37
C PRO A 11 1.71 17.44 0.23
N ILE A 12 1.14 16.73 -0.74
CA ILE A 12 -0.30 16.67 -0.97
C ILE A 12 -0.80 15.30 -0.52
N ALA A 13 -1.71 15.29 0.45
CA ALA A 13 -2.32 14.07 1.01
C ALA A 13 -3.84 14.12 0.82
N PRO A 14 -4.38 13.54 -0.28
CA PRO A 14 -5.81 13.46 -0.50
C PRO A 14 -6.51 12.57 0.54
N VAL A 15 -7.65 13.00 1.05
CA VAL A 15 -8.54 12.18 1.88
C VAL A 15 -9.69 11.69 1.01
N ILE A 16 -9.81 10.38 0.85
CA ILE A 16 -10.83 9.75 0.00
C ILE A 16 -11.77 8.94 0.92
N PRO A 17 -13.04 9.37 1.09
CA PRO A 17 -14.00 8.59 1.86
C PRO A 17 -14.40 7.32 1.09
N PHE A 18 -14.71 6.26 1.83
CA PHE A 18 -15.27 5.01 1.32
C PHE A 18 -16.43 4.56 2.22
N SER A 19 -17.37 3.81 1.65
CA SER A 19 -18.57 3.33 2.36
C SER A 19 -18.33 2.08 3.19
N ASP A 20 -17.43 1.24 2.72
CA ASP A 20 -17.16 -0.09 3.25
C ASP A 20 -15.76 -0.56 2.81
N ILE A 21 -15.34 -1.69 3.38
CA ILE A 21 -14.00 -2.24 3.20
C ILE A 21 -13.75 -2.68 1.76
N ASP A 22 -14.74 -3.26 1.10
CA ASP A 22 -14.57 -3.70 -0.28
C ASP A 22 -14.32 -2.49 -1.19
N LYS A 23 -15.04 -1.38 -0.95
CA LYS A 23 -14.79 -0.11 -1.64
C LYS A 23 -13.46 0.54 -1.30
N ALA A 24 -12.96 0.40 -0.07
CA ALA A 24 -11.62 0.84 0.29
C ALA A 24 -10.54 0.08 -0.51
N VAL A 25 -10.64 -1.25 -0.54
CA VAL A 25 -9.70 -2.12 -1.25
C VAL A 25 -9.77 -1.91 -2.77
N GLU A 26 -10.99 -1.82 -3.34
CA GLU A 26 -11.21 -1.55 -4.77
C GLU A 26 -10.56 -0.22 -5.18
N SER A 27 -10.82 0.86 -4.43
CA SER A 27 -10.27 2.18 -4.71
C SER A 27 -8.74 2.20 -4.60
N HIS A 28 -8.20 1.46 -3.64
CA HIS A 28 -6.77 1.39 -3.40
C HIS A 28 -6.02 0.59 -4.48
N ASN A 29 -6.61 -0.49 -4.99
CA ASN A 29 -6.03 -1.33 -6.04
C ASN A 29 -6.33 -0.83 -7.46
N ALA A 30 -7.14 0.22 -7.63
CA ALA A 30 -7.52 0.77 -8.94
C ALA A 30 -6.44 1.65 -9.59
N VAL A 31 -5.28 1.84 -8.95
CA VAL A 31 -4.15 2.63 -9.49
C VAL A 31 -3.09 1.70 -10.11
N GLU A 32 -2.35 2.22 -11.09
CA GLU A 32 -1.31 1.46 -11.82
C GLU A 32 -0.03 1.17 -11.00
N TYR A 33 0.02 1.61 -9.74
CA TYR A 33 1.22 1.61 -8.90
C TYR A 33 1.03 0.76 -7.65
N GLY A 34 1.97 -0.14 -7.35
CA GLY A 34 1.99 -0.94 -6.13
C GLY A 34 3.26 -0.79 -5.28
N LEU A 35 3.65 0.43 -4.89
CA LEU A 35 4.88 0.63 -4.10
C LEU A 35 4.70 0.35 -2.61
N SER A 36 3.75 1.03 -1.98
CA SER A 36 3.61 1.00 -0.52
C SER A 36 2.22 1.42 -0.09
N GLY A 37 1.80 0.92 1.06
CA GLY A 37 0.58 1.34 1.75
C GLY A 37 0.61 0.94 3.23
N SER A 38 -0.38 1.39 3.98
CA SER A 38 -0.54 1.09 5.40
C SER A 38 -2.03 0.95 5.71
N ILE A 39 -2.34 0.16 6.73
CA ILE A 39 -3.71 -0.03 7.22
C ILE A 39 -3.70 0.39 8.68
N HIS A 40 -4.48 1.41 9.01
CA HIS A 40 -4.68 1.83 10.40
C HIS A 40 -6.07 1.34 10.83
N ALA A 41 -6.09 0.32 11.68
CA ALA A 41 -7.30 -0.28 12.25
C ALA A 41 -7.10 -0.47 13.75
N GLY A 42 -8.19 -0.39 14.52
CA GLY A 42 -8.12 -0.51 15.99
C GLY A 42 -7.66 -1.90 16.46
N ASP A 43 -8.20 -2.96 15.86
CA ASP A 43 -7.77 -4.34 16.11
C ASP A 43 -7.39 -5.00 14.77
N VAL A 44 -6.13 -5.42 14.67
CA VAL A 44 -5.57 -6.05 13.48
C VAL A 44 -5.81 -7.56 13.47
N SER A 45 -6.01 -8.16 14.66
CA SER A 45 -6.24 -9.60 14.86
C SER A 45 -7.72 -9.97 14.86
N ALA A 46 -8.61 -9.03 15.16
CA ALA A 46 -10.06 -9.22 15.07
C ALA A 46 -10.64 -8.59 13.80
N GLY A 47 -11.07 -9.42 12.86
CA GLY A 47 -11.95 -9.02 11.75
C GLY A 47 -11.27 -8.22 10.63
N ASP A 48 -11.80 -7.03 10.37
CA ASP A 48 -11.61 -6.21 9.17
C ASP A 48 -10.15 -5.86 8.84
N GLY A 49 -9.31 -5.62 9.84
CA GLY A 49 -7.88 -5.34 9.65
C GLY A 49 -7.14 -6.50 8.96
N SER A 50 -7.42 -7.74 9.39
CA SER A 50 -6.86 -8.96 8.79
C SER A 50 -7.40 -9.24 7.38
N LEU A 51 -8.66 -8.88 7.13
CA LEU A 51 -9.30 -9.02 5.82
C LEU A 51 -8.71 -8.06 4.80
N ILE A 52 -8.51 -6.79 5.17
CA ILE A 52 -7.82 -5.82 4.32
C ILE A 52 -6.35 -6.23 4.18
N ALA A 53 -5.75 -6.81 5.22
CA ALA A 53 -4.35 -7.18 5.23
C ALA A 53 -3.97 -8.29 4.23
N SER A 54 -4.91 -9.13 3.79
CA SER A 54 -4.63 -10.25 2.89
C SER A 54 -4.88 -9.95 1.41
N ARG A 55 -5.43 -8.76 1.09
CA ARG A 55 -5.91 -8.38 -0.24
C ARG A 55 -4.99 -7.49 -1.12
N PRO A 56 -3.95 -6.81 -0.62
CA PRO A 56 -3.15 -5.93 -1.46
C PRO A 56 -2.07 -6.69 -2.25
N THR A 57 -1.71 -6.13 -3.41
CA THR A 57 -0.61 -6.62 -4.28
C THR A 57 0.73 -5.94 -4.03
N TRP A 58 0.80 -4.98 -3.10
CA TRP A 58 1.95 -4.10 -2.84
C TRP A 58 2.61 -4.36 -1.49
N SER A 59 3.80 -3.78 -1.27
CA SER A 59 4.58 -3.98 -0.05
C SER A 59 3.99 -3.25 1.16
N ARG A 60 3.57 -4.03 2.16
CA ARG A 60 3.04 -3.48 3.42
C ARG A 60 4.12 -2.85 4.27
N GLN A 61 3.84 -1.63 4.72
CA GLN A 61 4.68 -0.89 5.66
C GLN A 61 3.81 -0.35 6.79
N ASP A 62 4.39 -0.20 7.98
CA ASP A 62 3.74 0.47 9.12
C ASP A 62 3.41 1.93 8.76
N ARG A 63 4.32 2.61 8.05
CA ARG A 63 4.09 3.89 7.40
C ARG A 63 4.63 3.87 5.97
N PRO A 64 3.96 4.53 5.00
CA PRO A 64 4.53 4.69 3.66
C PRO A 64 5.90 5.36 3.73
N GLY A 65 6.93 4.71 3.18
CA GLY A 65 8.32 5.17 3.20
C GLY A 65 9.15 4.66 4.38
N ASN A 66 8.66 3.68 5.14
CA ASN A 66 9.49 2.98 6.13
C ASN A 66 10.54 2.12 5.40
N ASP A 67 11.81 2.37 5.69
CA ASP A 67 12.94 1.63 5.12
C ASP A 67 13.77 1.05 6.26
N GLU A 68 13.62 -0.27 6.48
CA GLU A 68 14.42 -1.00 7.44
C GLU A 68 15.51 -1.73 6.66
N ALA A 69 16.78 -1.47 6.98
CA ALA A 69 17.93 -1.92 6.19
C ALA A 69 17.98 -3.45 5.94
N HIS A 70 17.31 -4.23 6.78
CA HIS A 70 17.29 -5.69 6.75
C HIS A 70 16.00 -6.28 6.15
N VAL A 71 15.05 -5.43 5.75
CA VAL A 71 13.78 -5.82 5.12
C VAL A 71 13.82 -5.38 3.66
N SER A 72 13.32 -6.23 2.77
CA SER A 72 13.27 -5.92 1.34
C SER A 72 12.32 -4.77 1.05
N PHE A 73 12.75 -3.85 0.20
CA PHE A 73 11.93 -2.75 -0.27
C PHE A 73 11.84 -2.79 -1.80
N SER A 74 10.64 -3.04 -2.31
CA SER A 74 10.36 -3.06 -3.74
C SER A 74 8.87 -2.89 -3.99
N GLY A 75 8.48 -2.24 -5.08
CA GLY A 75 7.07 -2.20 -5.50
C GLY A 75 6.72 -3.25 -6.57
N THR A 76 5.45 -3.31 -6.92
CA THR A 76 4.91 -4.06 -8.06
C THR A 76 4.38 -3.12 -9.15
N ASP A 77 3.96 -3.69 -10.29
CA ASP A 77 3.30 -2.98 -11.38
C ASP A 77 4.18 -1.84 -11.95
N ALA A 78 3.61 -0.66 -12.20
CA ALA A 78 4.38 0.49 -12.69
C ALA A 78 5.30 1.11 -11.60
N SER A 79 5.36 0.51 -10.40
CA SER A 79 6.30 0.91 -9.35
C SER A 79 7.64 0.18 -9.43
N SER A 80 7.65 -1.13 -9.75
CA SER A 80 8.85 -1.94 -10.00
C SER A 80 8.48 -3.37 -10.42
N VAL A 81 9.48 -4.21 -10.70
CA VAL A 81 9.35 -5.65 -11.01
C VAL A 81 9.29 -6.55 -9.77
N GLY A 82 9.28 -5.97 -8.56
CA GLY A 82 9.33 -6.69 -7.28
C GLY A 82 10.71 -7.27 -6.94
N GLY A 83 10.93 -7.63 -5.67
CA GLY A 83 12.05 -8.49 -5.23
C GLY A 83 13.41 -7.83 -5.03
N TYR A 84 13.52 -6.49 -5.09
CA TYR A 84 14.78 -5.81 -4.82
C TYR A 84 15.18 -5.96 -3.33
N ASN A 85 16.45 -6.31 -3.08
CA ASN A 85 17.04 -6.49 -1.74
C ASN A 85 16.39 -7.60 -0.88
N ASN A 86 16.03 -8.75 -1.49
CA ASN A 86 15.47 -9.92 -0.79
C ASN A 86 16.48 -10.94 -0.26
N GLY A 87 17.79 -10.69 -0.44
CA GLY A 87 18.85 -11.56 0.09
C GLY A 87 18.82 -13.00 -0.43
N LEU A 88 18.00 -13.29 -1.44
CA LEU A 88 17.99 -14.55 -2.18
C LEU A 88 18.86 -14.37 -3.43
N PRO A 89 19.63 -15.41 -3.83
CA PRO A 89 20.42 -15.36 -5.06
C PRO A 89 19.57 -15.11 -6.31
#